data_AF-A0A538FIS6-F1
#
_entry.id   AF-A0A538FIS6-F1
#
_cell.length_a   1.000
_cell.length_b   1.000
_cell.length_c   1.000
_cell.angle_alpha   90.00
_cell.angle_beta   90.00
_cell.angle_gamma   90.00
#
_symmetry.space_group_name_H-M   'P 1'
#
loop_
_entity.id
_entity.type
_entity.pdbx_description
1 polymer ?
#
loop_
_entity_poly.entity_id
_entity_poly.type
_entity_poly.pdbx_seq_one_letter_code
_entity_poly.pdbx_strand_id
1 'polypeptide(L)'
;EGQEGVVAGVSEGTTVIQMSTVGPESISRLASLLPDDALLDSPVLGSVSEVESGTLNVFVGGPPALADRWQPLLSTLGAILHVGPVGAGTAAKLVANTTLVGVIGVLGEALALADGLGLSREAAFGVLGKTALAGQAERRRSAIDSGEYPTRFALYLARKDADLILEAARTSTELRLTTAARNWLADAEEAGLGEADYSAVLARILGNTEATQEESSER
;
A
#
# COMPACT_ATOMS: atom_id res chain seq x y z
N GLU A 1 8.72 -14.01 16.44
CA GLU A 1 8.29 -14.55 17.75
C GLU A 1 8.45 -16.06 17.77
N GLY A 2 8.14 -16.73 18.88
CA GLY A 2 8.35 -18.17 19.06
C GLY A 2 9.66 -18.49 19.79
N GLN A 3 9.84 -19.76 20.18
CA GLN A 3 11.00 -20.22 20.97
C GLN A 3 12.35 -19.95 20.28
N GLU A 4 12.37 -19.91 18.95
CA GLU A 4 13.56 -19.62 18.14
C GLU A 4 13.45 -18.29 17.38
N GLY A 5 12.49 -17.42 17.74
CA GLY A 5 12.28 -16.14 17.07
C GLY A 5 13.25 -15.05 17.53
N VAL A 6 13.41 -13.99 16.70
CA VAL A 6 14.29 -12.83 16.99
C VAL A 6 14.13 -12.30 18.42
N VAL A 7 12.90 -12.19 18.92
CA VAL A 7 12.57 -11.73 20.28
C VAL A 7 13.34 -12.51 21.36
N ALA A 8 13.48 -13.83 21.21
CA ALA A 8 14.17 -14.67 22.19
C ALA A 8 15.69 -14.40 22.27
N GLY A 9 16.26 -13.79 21.22
CA GLY A 9 17.67 -13.41 21.14
C GLY A 9 17.94 -11.92 21.38
N VAL A 10 16.93 -11.11 21.67
CA VAL A 10 17.13 -9.67 21.93
C VAL A 10 17.81 -9.50 23.29
N SER A 11 18.99 -8.88 23.27
CA SER A 11 19.78 -8.51 24.44
C SER A 11 20.04 -7.01 24.48
N GLU A 12 20.63 -6.53 25.57
CA GLU A 12 21.01 -5.11 25.73
C GLU A 12 21.80 -4.60 24.52
N GLY A 13 21.37 -3.45 23.99
CA GLY A 13 21.97 -2.82 22.81
C GLY A 13 21.47 -3.34 21.45
N THR A 14 20.66 -4.41 21.42
CA THR A 14 20.00 -4.90 20.21
C THR A 14 18.78 -4.04 19.87
N THR A 15 18.58 -3.74 18.59
CA THR A 15 17.39 -3.02 18.11
C THR A 15 16.67 -3.84 17.04
N VAL A 16 15.37 -4.04 17.24
CA VAL A 16 14.47 -4.60 16.25
C VAL A 16 13.89 -3.43 15.44
N ILE A 17 14.12 -3.44 14.13
CA ILE A 17 13.51 -2.49 13.20
C ILE A 17 12.43 -3.24 12.41
N GLN A 18 11.17 -3.04 12.78
CA GLN A 18 10.03 -3.65 12.10
C GLN A 18 9.65 -2.77 10.90
N MET A 19 9.83 -3.26 9.68
CA MET A 19 9.59 -2.46 8.46
C MET A 19 8.39 -2.94 7.64
N SER A 20 7.80 -4.08 7.98
CA SER A 20 6.64 -4.60 7.25
C SER A 20 5.39 -3.80 7.58
N THR A 21 4.49 -3.59 6.63
CA THR A 21 3.15 -3.08 6.95
C THR A 21 2.40 -4.10 7.80
N VAL A 22 2.09 -3.73 9.04
CA VAL A 22 1.33 -4.52 10.02
C VAL A 22 0.27 -3.64 10.69
N GLY A 23 -0.63 -4.24 11.46
CA GLY A 23 -1.63 -3.49 12.23
C GLY A 23 -1.10 -2.95 13.56
N PRO A 24 -1.77 -1.96 14.18
CA PRO A 24 -1.35 -1.38 15.46
C PRO A 24 -1.23 -2.40 16.58
N GLU A 25 -2.15 -3.39 16.63
CA GLU A 25 -2.11 -4.47 17.62
C GLU A 25 -0.83 -5.32 17.51
N SER A 26 -0.34 -5.55 16.28
CA SER A 26 0.89 -6.32 16.07
C SER A 26 2.11 -5.59 16.62
N ILE A 27 2.18 -4.26 16.46
CA ILE A 27 3.26 -3.45 17.05
C ILE A 27 3.13 -3.39 18.56
N SER A 28 1.94 -3.16 19.10
CA SER A 28 1.71 -3.14 20.55
C SER A 28 2.14 -4.46 21.20
N ARG A 29 1.83 -5.58 20.55
CA ARG A 29 2.21 -6.91 21.00
C ARG A 29 3.72 -7.12 20.92
N LEU A 30 4.35 -6.73 19.80
CA LEU A 30 5.80 -6.82 19.66
C LEU A 30 6.53 -5.96 20.70
N ALA A 31 6.05 -4.73 20.94
CA ALA A 31 6.59 -3.85 21.96
C ALA A 31 6.52 -4.47 23.36
N SER A 32 5.41 -5.15 23.70
CA SER A 32 5.27 -5.83 25.01
C SER A 32 6.23 -7.00 25.24
N LEU A 33 6.87 -7.49 24.18
CA LEU A 33 7.81 -8.61 24.23
C LEU A 33 9.28 -8.15 24.20
N LEU A 34 9.53 -6.86 24.08
CA LEU A 34 10.86 -6.27 23.93
C LEU A 34 11.13 -5.27 25.06
N PRO A 35 12.40 -4.98 25.37
CA PRO A 35 12.75 -3.83 26.20
C PRO A 35 12.22 -2.51 25.61
N ASP A 36 11.92 -1.54 26.47
CA ASP A 36 11.30 -0.24 26.10
C ASP A 36 12.10 0.54 25.03
N ASP A 37 13.40 0.31 24.91
CA ASP A 37 14.33 0.98 24.00
C ASP A 37 14.88 0.07 22.88
N ALA A 38 14.22 -1.06 22.62
CA ALA A 38 14.68 -2.04 21.65
C ALA A 38 13.87 -2.09 20.34
N LEU A 39 12.85 -1.24 20.15
CA LEU A 39 11.96 -1.29 18.99
C LEU A 39 11.86 0.03 18.24
N LEU A 40 12.03 -0.05 16.92
CA LEU A 40 11.57 0.94 15.95
C LEU A 40 10.54 0.28 15.02
N ASP A 41 9.37 0.88 14.84
CA ASP A 41 8.49 0.56 13.72
C ASP A 41 8.77 1.56 12.60
N SER A 42 9.33 1.08 11.49
CA SER A 42 9.87 1.89 10.39
C SER A 42 9.36 1.43 9.02
N PRO A 43 8.03 1.34 8.79
CA PRO A 43 7.51 0.98 7.49
C PRO A 43 7.86 2.01 6.42
N VAL A 44 7.86 1.56 5.17
CA VAL A 44 8.28 2.35 4.01
C VAL A 44 7.13 2.65 3.06
N LEU A 45 7.23 3.77 2.35
CA LEU A 45 6.38 4.14 1.23
C LEU A 45 7.23 4.33 -0.03
N GLY A 46 6.87 3.58 -1.07
CA GLY A 46 7.49 3.56 -2.38
C GLY A 46 7.29 2.19 -3.04
N SER A 47 7.68 2.08 -4.30
CA SER A 47 7.71 0.87 -5.10
C SER A 47 9.13 0.31 -5.24
N VAL A 48 9.28 -0.82 -5.91
CA VAL A 48 10.58 -1.49 -6.14
C VAL A 48 11.64 -0.53 -6.68
N SER A 49 11.30 0.35 -7.62
CA SER A 49 12.26 1.32 -8.18
C SER A 49 12.75 2.35 -7.15
N GLU A 50 11.92 2.74 -6.19
CA GLU A 50 12.34 3.65 -5.11
C GLU A 50 13.20 2.93 -4.08
N VAL A 51 12.98 1.63 -3.85
CA VAL A 51 13.88 0.81 -3.04
C VAL A 51 15.25 0.73 -3.69
N GLU A 52 15.32 0.40 -4.98
CA GLU A 52 16.58 0.25 -5.74
C GLU A 52 17.39 1.55 -5.82
N SER A 53 16.71 2.69 -5.89
CA SER A 53 17.34 4.01 -5.95
C SER A 53 17.61 4.65 -4.58
N GLY A 54 17.17 4.02 -3.48
CA GLY A 54 17.30 4.58 -2.14
C GLY A 54 16.50 5.87 -1.95
N THR A 55 15.30 5.95 -2.53
CA THR A 55 14.44 7.14 -2.51
C THR A 55 13.08 6.91 -1.84
N LEU A 56 12.96 5.86 -1.01
CA LEU A 56 11.76 5.61 -0.22
C LEU A 56 11.46 6.73 0.77
N ASN A 57 10.23 6.79 1.25
CA ASN A 57 9.91 7.50 2.48
C ASN A 57 9.85 6.48 3.62
N VAL A 58 10.65 6.67 4.65
CA VAL A 58 10.72 5.79 5.82
C VAL A 58 10.03 6.47 7.00
N PHE A 59 8.90 5.92 7.46
CA PHE A 59 8.16 6.47 8.60
C PHE A 59 8.62 5.84 9.89
N VAL A 60 9.39 6.54 10.70
CA VAL A 60 10.00 6.00 11.92
C VAL A 60 9.15 6.34 13.13
N GLY A 61 8.68 5.33 13.85
CA GLY A 61 8.15 5.40 15.20
C GLY A 61 9.12 4.79 16.21
N GLY A 62 9.32 5.48 17.33
CA GLY A 62 10.14 5.00 18.44
C GLY A 62 10.93 6.09 19.17
N PRO A 63 11.77 5.73 20.15
CA PRO A 63 12.54 6.69 20.93
C PRO A 63 13.49 7.53 20.04
N PRO A 64 13.59 8.86 20.22
CA PRO A 64 14.46 9.72 19.40
C PRO A 64 15.92 9.26 19.38
N ALA A 65 16.49 8.89 20.54
CA ALA A 65 17.87 8.42 20.62
C ALA A 65 18.11 7.13 19.80
N LEU A 66 17.10 6.26 19.72
CA LEU A 66 17.16 5.03 18.93
C LEU A 66 17.04 5.33 17.44
N ALA A 67 16.15 6.25 17.06
CA ALA A 67 16.01 6.74 15.69
C ALA A 67 17.31 7.39 15.19
N ASP A 68 17.92 8.27 15.99
CA ASP A 68 19.20 8.93 15.68
C ASP A 68 20.33 7.90 15.50
N ARG A 69 20.41 6.90 16.39
CA ARG A 69 21.40 5.81 16.31
C ARG A 69 21.32 5.06 14.97
N TRP A 70 20.12 4.80 14.47
CA TRP A 70 19.89 4.02 13.26
C TRP A 70 19.64 4.86 12.00
N GLN A 71 19.64 6.18 12.12
CA GLN A 71 19.51 7.11 11.00
C GLN A 71 20.51 6.81 9.86
N PRO A 72 21.81 6.51 10.12
CA PRO A 72 22.75 6.21 9.04
C PRO A 72 22.31 5.01 8.20
N LEU A 73 21.74 3.97 8.81
CA LEU A 73 21.23 2.79 8.10
C LEU A 73 19.96 3.13 7.33
N LEU A 74 18.97 3.71 8.01
CA LEU A 74 17.65 3.99 7.43
C LEU A 74 17.74 4.99 6.27
N SER A 75 18.71 5.91 6.31
CA SER A 75 18.90 6.92 5.25
C SER A 75 19.44 6.34 3.94
N THR A 76 19.96 5.10 3.96
CA THR A 76 20.35 4.39 2.72
C THR A 76 19.13 3.95 1.91
N LEU A 77 17.97 3.83 2.55
CA LEU A 77 16.71 3.44 1.91
C LEU A 77 15.92 4.65 1.39
N GLY A 78 16.10 5.82 2.00
CA GLY A 78 15.56 7.08 1.53
C GLY A 78 15.32 8.12 2.61
N ALA A 79 14.35 9.01 2.38
CA ALA A 79 14.04 10.11 3.28
C ALA A 79 13.36 9.60 4.55
N ILE A 80 13.96 9.92 5.70
CA ILE A 80 13.43 9.55 7.01
C ILE A 80 12.47 10.63 7.50
N LEU A 81 11.31 10.21 7.98
CA LEU A 81 10.38 11.03 8.74
C LEU A 81 10.13 10.37 10.09
N HIS A 82 10.67 10.95 11.16
CA HIS A 82 10.37 10.51 12.52
C HIS A 82 9.00 11.06 12.93
N VAL A 83 8.02 10.18 13.08
CA VAL A 83 6.59 10.53 13.20
C VAL A 83 6.04 10.38 14.62
N GLY A 84 6.83 9.91 15.57
CA GLY A 84 6.44 9.86 16.98
C GLY A 84 6.97 8.63 17.73
N PRO A 85 6.28 8.21 18.81
CA PRO A 85 6.68 7.06 19.60
C PRO A 85 6.44 5.73 18.85
N VAL A 86 6.79 4.61 19.48
CA VAL A 86 6.52 3.27 18.94
C VAL A 86 5.03 3.14 18.58
N GLY A 87 4.77 2.63 17.38
CA GLY A 87 3.44 2.51 16.76
C GLY A 87 3.10 3.65 15.81
N ALA A 88 3.77 4.81 15.91
CA ALA A 88 3.48 5.97 15.06
C ALA A 88 3.89 5.75 13.59
N GLY A 89 4.97 5.01 13.33
CA GLY A 89 5.39 4.66 11.97
C GLY A 89 4.35 3.81 11.26
N THR A 90 3.85 2.79 11.95
CA THR A 90 2.75 1.93 11.51
C THR A 90 1.47 2.72 11.27
N ALA A 91 1.08 3.58 12.20
CA ALA A 91 -0.08 4.44 12.02
C ALA A 91 0.07 5.36 10.79
N ALA A 92 1.23 6.00 10.62
CA ALA A 92 1.51 6.84 9.45
C ALA A 92 1.43 6.07 8.13
N LYS A 93 1.91 4.82 8.11
CA LYS A 93 1.80 3.95 6.93
C LYS A 93 0.34 3.63 6.58
N LEU A 94 -0.50 3.31 7.56
CA LEU A 94 -1.93 3.05 7.32
C LEU A 94 -2.64 4.30 6.79
N VAL A 95 -2.31 5.49 7.31
CA VAL A 95 -2.83 6.77 6.78
C VAL A 95 -2.41 6.97 5.32
N ALA A 96 -1.12 6.75 4.99
CA ALA A 96 -0.63 6.87 3.62
C ALA A 96 -1.35 5.89 2.67
N ASN A 97 -1.49 4.62 3.08
CA ASN A 97 -2.11 3.59 2.25
C ASN A 97 -3.64 3.76 2.13
N THR A 98 -4.30 4.41 3.09
CA THR A 98 -5.73 4.79 2.98
C THR A 98 -5.96 5.65 1.74
N THR A 99 -5.04 6.60 1.49
CA THR A 99 -5.08 7.45 0.31
C THR A 99 -4.82 6.66 -0.97
N LEU A 100 -3.85 5.74 -0.95
CA LEU A 100 -3.52 4.89 -2.10
C LEU A 100 -4.71 4.04 -2.56
N VAL A 101 -5.39 3.37 -1.61
CA VAL A 101 -6.53 2.49 -1.89
C VAL A 101 -7.75 3.30 -2.34
N GLY A 102 -8.05 4.42 -1.69
CA GLY A 102 -9.19 5.26 -2.10
C GLY A 102 -9.01 5.87 -3.49
N VAL A 103 -7.82 6.38 -3.81
CA VAL A 103 -7.52 7.03 -5.09
C VAL A 103 -7.67 6.08 -6.27
N ILE A 104 -7.20 4.83 -6.16
CA ILE A 104 -7.28 3.89 -7.29
C ILE A 104 -8.73 3.49 -7.58
N GLY A 105 -9.55 3.31 -6.54
CA GLY A 105 -10.99 3.02 -6.69
C GLY A 105 -11.73 4.18 -7.36
N VAL A 106 -11.54 5.41 -6.87
CA VAL A 106 -12.16 6.61 -7.45
C VAL A 106 -11.74 6.82 -8.91
N LEU A 107 -10.47 6.59 -9.23
CA LEU A 107 -9.99 6.68 -10.61
C LEU A 107 -10.67 5.65 -11.52
N GLY A 108 -10.79 4.40 -11.06
CA GLY A 108 -11.47 3.35 -11.80
C GLY A 108 -12.95 3.67 -12.05
N GLU A 109 -13.68 4.07 -11.01
CA GLU A 109 -15.10 4.42 -11.12
C GLU A 109 -15.34 5.65 -12.02
N ALA A 110 -14.46 6.66 -11.97
CA ALA A 110 -14.56 7.82 -12.84
C ALA A 110 -14.36 7.45 -14.32
N LEU A 111 -13.43 6.54 -14.62
CA LEU A 111 -13.21 6.04 -15.98
C LEU A 111 -14.38 5.15 -16.45
N ALA A 112 -14.89 4.27 -15.59
CA ALA A 112 -16.06 3.46 -15.91
C ALA A 112 -17.32 4.32 -16.16
N LEU A 113 -17.51 5.38 -15.37
CA LEU A 113 -18.57 6.36 -15.61
C LEU A 113 -18.38 7.08 -16.95
N ALA A 114 -17.16 7.47 -17.30
CA ALA A 114 -16.88 8.08 -18.60
C ALA A 114 -17.26 7.15 -19.75
N ASP A 115 -16.92 5.86 -19.66
CA ASP A 115 -17.29 4.85 -20.65
C ASP A 115 -18.83 4.70 -20.75
N GLY A 116 -19.53 4.62 -19.60
CA GLY A 116 -20.99 4.55 -19.54
C GLY A 116 -21.71 5.80 -20.09
N LEU A 117 -21.06 6.96 -20.07
CA LEU A 117 -21.55 8.21 -20.65
C LEU A 117 -21.12 8.41 -22.12
N GLY A 118 -20.38 7.46 -22.70
CA GLY A 118 -19.94 7.52 -24.10
C GLY A 118 -18.80 8.51 -24.37
N LEU A 119 -18.03 8.90 -23.34
CA LEU A 119 -16.81 9.68 -23.54
C LEU A 119 -15.71 8.80 -24.13
N SER A 120 -14.97 9.32 -25.11
CA SER A 120 -13.77 8.63 -25.57
C SER A 120 -12.72 8.58 -24.47
N ARG A 121 -11.84 7.56 -24.48
CA ARG A 121 -10.74 7.42 -23.53
C ARG A 121 -9.86 8.68 -23.48
N GLU A 122 -9.58 9.28 -24.64
CA GLU A 122 -8.83 10.54 -24.74
C GLU A 122 -9.54 11.70 -24.05
N ALA A 123 -10.85 11.87 -24.27
CA ALA A 123 -11.63 12.92 -23.61
C ALA A 123 -11.70 12.70 -22.10
N ALA A 124 -11.87 11.44 -21.65
CA ALA A 124 -11.89 11.08 -20.24
C ALA A 124 -10.57 11.47 -19.54
N PHE A 125 -9.42 11.10 -20.11
CA PHE A 125 -8.11 11.53 -19.59
C PHE A 125 -7.90 13.04 -19.69
N GLY A 126 -8.41 13.69 -20.73
CA GLY A 126 -8.42 15.15 -20.86
C GLY A 126 -9.15 15.84 -19.71
N VAL A 127 -10.28 15.31 -19.27
CA VAL A 127 -11.04 15.80 -18.11
C VAL A 127 -10.33 15.46 -16.80
N LEU A 128 -9.91 14.21 -16.60
CA LEU A 128 -9.21 13.78 -15.38
C LEU A 128 -7.91 14.58 -15.15
N GLY A 129 -7.21 14.94 -16.23
CA GLY A 129 -6.04 15.81 -16.24
C GLY A 129 -6.30 17.24 -15.73
N LYS A 130 -7.57 17.65 -15.56
CA LYS A 130 -7.96 18.93 -14.95
C LYS A 130 -8.40 18.80 -13.49
N THR A 131 -8.39 17.59 -12.93
CA THR A 131 -8.82 17.32 -11.55
C THR A 131 -7.64 17.17 -10.61
N ALA A 132 -7.90 17.05 -9.31
CA ALA A 132 -6.88 16.71 -8.32
C ALA A 132 -6.21 15.33 -8.55
N LEU A 133 -6.81 14.47 -9.39
CA LEU A 133 -6.28 13.15 -9.75
C LEU A 133 -5.45 13.16 -11.03
N ALA A 134 -5.16 14.31 -11.64
CA ALA A 134 -4.44 14.41 -12.91
C ALA A 134 -3.16 13.56 -12.96
N GLY A 135 -2.31 13.68 -11.92
CA GLY A 135 -1.06 12.91 -11.86
C GLY A 135 -1.27 11.40 -11.67
N GLN A 136 -2.39 10.98 -11.05
CA GLN A 136 -2.73 9.56 -10.90
C GLN A 136 -3.27 8.99 -12.20
N ALA A 137 -4.15 9.73 -12.89
CA ALA A 137 -4.67 9.34 -14.19
C ALA A 137 -3.53 9.17 -15.20
N GLU A 138 -2.63 10.15 -15.30
CA GLU A 138 -1.49 10.09 -16.22
C GLU A 138 -0.59 8.88 -15.93
N ARG A 139 -0.26 8.64 -14.65
CA ARG A 139 0.57 7.48 -14.24
C ARG A 139 -0.05 6.12 -14.55
N ARG A 140 -1.36 6.03 -14.79
CA ARG A 140 -2.07 4.76 -15.05
C ARG A 140 -2.50 4.61 -16.49
N ARG A 141 -2.45 5.68 -17.28
CA ARG A 141 -2.87 5.69 -18.69
C ARG A 141 -2.23 4.59 -19.52
N SER A 142 -0.90 4.46 -19.47
CA SER A 142 -0.20 3.44 -20.25
C SER A 142 -0.67 2.02 -19.92
N ALA A 143 -0.90 1.71 -18.64
CA ALA A 143 -1.35 0.37 -18.21
C ALA A 143 -2.81 0.11 -18.60
N ILE A 144 -3.67 1.15 -18.53
CA ILE A 144 -5.06 1.07 -18.97
C ILE A 144 -5.15 0.86 -20.49
N ASP A 145 -4.36 1.62 -21.26
CA ASP A 145 -4.39 1.59 -22.72
C ASP A 145 -3.80 0.27 -23.27
N SER A 146 -2.76 -0.29 -22.62
CA SER A 146 -2.16 -1.57 -23.04
C SER A 146 -2.85 -2.80 -22.45
N GLY A 147 -3.57 -2.65 -21.34
CA GLY A 147 -4.06 -3.78 -20.54
C GLY A 147 -2.96 -4.51 -19.75
N GLU A 148 -1.73 -4.01 -19.77
CA GLU A 148 -0.59 -4.61 -19.07
C GLU A 148 -0.32 -3.89 -17.74
N TYR A 149 -0.27 -4.66 -16.66
CA TYR A 149 -0.08 -4.15 -15.30
C TYR A 149 1.16 -4.77 -14.64
N PRO A 150 2.39 -4.31 -14.98
CA PRO A 150 3.62 -4.86 -14.41
C PRO A 150 3.63 -4.72 -12.89
N THR A 151 3.76 -5.85 -12.18
CA THR A 151 3.67 -5.90 -10.71
C THR A 151 4.79 -5.09 -10.06
N ARG A 152 4.42 -3.97 -9.45
CA ARG A 152 5.30 -3.17 -8.57
C ARG A 152 4.85 -3.23 -7.12
N PHE A 153 3.54 -3.38 -6.92
CA PHE A 153 2.91 -3.66 -5.64
C PHE A 153 1.76 -4.62 -5.86
N ALA A 154 1.90 -5.87 -5.42
CA ALA A 154 0.92 -6.91 -5.68
C ALA A 154 -0.46 -6.56 -5.12
N LEU A 155 -1.51 -6.88 -5.87
CA LEU A 155 -2.89 -6.56 -5.53
C LEU A 155 -3.32 -7.19 -4.20
N TYR A 156 -2.92 -8.43 -3.91
CA TYR A 156 -3.23 -9.08 -2.64
C TYR A 156 -2.62 -8.33 -1.44
N LEU A 157 -1.46 -7.67 -1.62
CA LEU A 157 -0.84 -6.84 -0.58
C LEU A 157 -1.61 -5.53 -0.40
N ALA A 158 -2.08 -4.91 -1.48
CA ALA A 158 -2.92 -3.72 -1.39
C ALA A 158 -4.24 -4.03 -0.68
N ARG A 159 -4.86 -5.18 -0.99
CA ARG A 159 -6.05 -5.66 -0.30
C ARG A 159 -5.75 -5.94 1.17
N LYS A 160 -4.60 -6.56 1.50
CA LYS A 160 -4.14 -6.80 2.88
C LYS A 160 -4.04 -5.52 3.67
N ASP A 161 -3.42 -4.50 3.08
CA ASP A 161 -3.24 -3.22 3.73
C ASP A 161 -4.59 -2.49 3.89
N ALA A 162 -5.53 -2.65 2.95
CA ALA A 162 -6.91 -2.15 3.11
C ALA A 162 -7.63 -2.80 4.31
N ASP A 163 -7.48 -4.11 4.51
CA ASP A 163 -8.02 -4.79 5.69
C ASP A 163 -7.38 -4.25 6.98
N LEU A 164 -6.05 -4.06 7.01
CA LEU A 164 -5.36 -3.48 8.17
C LEU A 164 -5.83 -2.05 8.49
N ILE A 165 -6.17 -1.26 7.47
CA ILE A 165 -6.71 0.09 7.65
C ILE A 165 -8.10 0.02 8.29
N LEU A 166 -9.00 -0.81 7.74
CA LEU A 166 -10.35 -0.95 8.25
C LEU A 166 -10.36 -1.52 9.68
N GLU A 167 -9.48 -2.48 9.95
CA GLU A 167 -9.18 -3.02 11.27
C GLU A 167 -8.81 -1.90 12.27
N ALA A 168 -7.80 -1.10 11.94
CA ALA A 168 -7.33 -0.02 12.80
C ALA A 168 -8.40 1.07 13.04
N ALA A 169 -9.32 1.26 12.09
CA ALA A 169 -10.37 2.25 12.18
C ALA A 169 -11.61 1.78 12.97
N ARG A 170 -11.76 0.47 13.24
CA ARG A 170 -13.01 -0.15 13.74
C ARG A 170 -13.65 0.54 14.94
N THR A 171 -12.84 1.06 15.86
CA THR A 171 -13.31 1.70 17.09
C THR A 171 -13.19 3.22 17.09
N SER A 172 -12.60 3.82 16.04
CA SER A 172 -12.27 5.24 15.99
C SER A 172 -13.06 6.02 14.94
N THR A 173 -13.26 5.48 13.73
CA THR A 173 -13.95 6.17 12.64
C THR A 173 -14.49 5.21 11.59
N GLU A 174 -15.56 5.60 10.91
CA GLU A 174 -16.09 4.86 9.76
C GLU A 174 -15.37 5.30 8.47
N LEU A 175 -14.78 4.37 7.72
CA LEU A 175 -14.05 4.63 6.46
C LEU A 175 -14.81 4.13 5.22
N ARG A 176 -15.95 4.74 4.91
CA ARG A 176 -16.86 4.28 3.83
C ARG A 176 -16.19 4.13 2.46
N LEU A 177 -15.38 5.11 2.07
CA LEU A 177 -14.68 5.08 0.77
C LEU A 177 -13.64 3.97 0.72
N THR A 178 -12.92 3.75 1.83
CA THR A 178 -11.95 2.66 1.94
C THR A 178 -12.63 1.30 1.88
N THR A 179 -13.79 1.13 2.52
CA THR A 179 -14.58 -0.10 2.43
C THR A 179 -14.97 -0.41 0.98
N ALA A 180 -15.48 0.59 0.25
CA ALA A 180 -15.84 0.41 -1.17
C ALA A 180 -14.62 0.04 -2.02
N ALA A 181 -13.51 0.76 -1.87
CA ALA A 181 -12.28 0.46 -2.61
C ALA A 181 -11.66 -0.89 -2.23
N ARG A 182 -11.76 -1.32 -0.97
CA ARG A 182 -11.34 -2.65 -0.51
C ARG A 182 -12.16 -3.73 -1.20
N ASN A 183 -13.45 -3.54 -1.39
CA ASN A 183 -14.31 -4.51 -2.08
C ASN A 183 -13.88 -4.67 -3.53
N TRP A 184 -13.56 -3.58 -4.23
CA TRP A 184 -12.99 -3.68 -5.58
C TRP A 184 -11.69 -4.48 -5.64
N LEU A 185 -10.79 -4.28 -4.67
CA LEU A 185 -9.56 -5.06 -4.58
C LEU A 185 -9.86 -6.55 -4.31
N ALA A 186 -10.81 -6.86 -3.44
CA ALA A 186 -11.20 -8.25 -3.18
C ALA A 186 -11.82 -8.92 -4.41
N ASP A 187 -12.73 -8.23 -5.11
CA ASP A 187 -13.34 -8.72 -6.34
C ASP A 187 -12.31 -8.96 -7.45
N ALA A 188 -11.25 -8.16 -7.50
CA ALA A 188 -10.14 -8.35 -8.43
C ALA A 188 -9.24 -9.52 -8.03
N GLU A 189 -8.97 -9.68 -6.73
CA GLU A 189 -8.21 -10.82 -6.19
C GLU A 189 -8.94 -12.14 -6.47
N GLU A 190 -10.25 -12.21 -6.23
CA GLU A 190 -11.12 -13.36 -6.55
C GLU A 190 -11.17 -13.66 -8.05
N ALA A 191 -11.02 -12.63 -8.90
CA ALA A 191 -10.89 -12.78 -10.34
C ALA A 191 -9.49 -13.23 -10.80
N GLY A 192 -8.59 -13.61 -9.88
CA GLY A 192 -7.26 -14.13 -10.19
C GLY A 192 -6.18 -13.07 -10.39
N LEU A 193 -6.46 -11.80 -10.10
CA LEU A 193 -5.51 -10.69 -10.28
C LEU A 193 -4.62 -10.44 -9.05
N GLY A 194 -4.64 -11.35 -8.05
CA GLY A 194 -3.92 -11.15 -6.78
C GLY A 194 -2.43 -10.85 -6.92
N GLU A 195 -1.73 -11.57 -7.81
CA GLU A 195 -0.29 -11.41 -8.08
C GLU A 195 0.04 -10.28 -9.08
N ALA A 196 -0.97 -9.73 -9.76
CA ALA A 196 -0.80 -8.59 -10.64
C ALA A 196 -0.54 -7.31 -9.83
N ASP A 197 -0.13 -6.23 -10.48
CA ASP A 197 -0.06 -4.92 -9.82
C ASP A 197 -1.43 -4.53 -9.25
N TYR A 198 -1.47 -3.85 -8.12
CA TYR A 198 -2.71 -3.38 -7.51
C TYR A 198 -3.55 -2.50 -8.45
N SER A 199 -2.91 -1.84 -9.42
CA SER A 199 -3.61 -1.07 -10.44
C SER A 199 -4.40 -1.93 -11.43
N ALA A 200 -4.20 -3.26 -11.47
CA ALA A 200 -5.04 -4.20 -12.22
C ALA A 200 -6.50 -4.21 -11.74
N VAL A 201 -6.79 -3.69 -10.54
CA VAL A 201 -8.16 -3.41 -10.09
C VAL A 201 -8.92 -2.50 -11.08
N LEU A 202 -8.21 -1.63 -11.82
CA LEU A 202 -8.81 -0.80 -12.86
C LEU A 202 -9.40 -1.65 -13.99
N ALA A 203 -8.72 -2.71 -14.41
CA ALA A 203 -9.25 -3.63 -15.42
C ALA A 203 -10.55 -4.31 -14.93
N ARG A 204 -10.58 -4.70 -13.64
CA ARG A 204 -11.77 -5.28 -13.01
C ARG A 204 -12.95 -4.30 -12.98
N ILE A 205 -12.70 -3.04 -12.62
CA ILE A 205 -13.72 -1.98 -12.55
C ILE A 205 -14.25 -1.62 -13.95
N LEU A 206 -13.36 -1.58 -14.96
CA LEU A 206 -13.73 -1.26 -16.34
C LEU A 206 -14.43 -2.41 -17.08
N GLY A 207 -14.47 -3.61 -16.49
CA GLY A 207 -15.08 -4.79 -17.11
C GLY A 207 -14.22 -5.44 -18.19
N ASN A 208 -12.91 -5.20 -18.21
CA ASN A 208 -12.00 -5.68 -19.25
C ASN A 208 -11.50 -7.13 -19.04
N THR A 209 -12.10 -7.91 -18.13
CA THR A 209 -11.56 -9.21 -17.68
C THR A 209 -11.97 -10.41 -18.54
N GLU A 210 -12.68 -10.24 -19.66
CA GLU A 210 -13.11 -11.37 -20.51
C GLU A 210 -12.09 -11.81 -21.58
N ALA A 211 -10.97 -11.10 -21.78
CA ALA A 211 -10.11 -11.35 -22.95
C ALA A 211 -9.04 -12.45 -22.80
N THR A 212 -8.85 -13.07 -21.62
CA THR A 212 -7.71 -14.00 -21.39
C THR A 212 -8.08 -15.47 -21.18
N GLN A 213 -9.36 -15.85 -21.25
CA GLN A 213 -9.78 -17.25 -21.09
C GLN A 213 -10.15 -17.98 -22.39
N GLU A 214 -10.32 -17.29 -23.52
CA GLU A 214 -10.71 -17.96 -24.78
C GLU A 214 -9.52 -18.48 -25.62
N GLU A 215 -8.31 -17.95 -25.48
CA GLU A 215 -7.17 -18.39 -26.33
C GLU A 215 -6.50 -19.71 -25.89
N SER A 216 -6.82 -20.24 -24.71
CA SER A 216 -6.30 -21.54 -24.24
C SER A 216 -7.21 -22.74 -24.56
N SER A 217 -8.36 -22.53 -25.22
CA SER A 217 -9.28 -23.59 -25.64
C SER A 217 -9.11 -24.03 -27.10
N GLU A 218 -8.25 -23.37 -27.88
CA GLU A 218 -8.07 -23.64 -29.32
C GLU A 218 -6.63 -24.00 -29.74
N ARG A 219 -5.81 -24.56 -28.84
CA ARG A 219 -4.50 -25.14 -29.22
C ARG A 219 -4.30 -26.56 -28.70
#